data_AF-A0A938CKQ0-F1
#
_entry.id   AF-A0A938CKQ0-F1
#
_cell.length_a   1.000
_cell.length_b   1.000
_cell.length_c   1.000
_cell.angle_alpha   90.00
_cell.angle_beta   90.00
_cell.angle_gamma   90.00
#
_symmetry.space_group_name_H-M   'P 1'
#
loop_
_entity.id
_entity.type
_entity.pdbx_description
1 polymer ?
#
loop_
_entity_poly.entity_id
_entity_poly.type
_entity_poly.pdbx_seq_one_letter_code
_entity_poly.pdbx_strand_id
1 'polypeptide(L)'
;MDQRHAYQSFKTLHEASHPFVMPNAWDAMLALLVKQAGFKAIGSSSIAIAFAAGVADGMHRIDRAAAIANAALLARVTGLPVNGDLEDGFGPSAEDCVATVEAAIAAGLAGLGIEDTTADPQ
;
A
#
# COMPACT_ATOMS: atom_id res chain seq x y z
N MET A 1 -10.08 -11.77 2.78
CA MET A 1 -9.19 -12.17 3.88
C MET A 1 -9.39 -11.14 4.98
N ASP A 2 -9.51 -11.54 6.25
CA ASP A 2 -9.49 -10.54 7.32
C ASP A 2 -8.07 -9.97 7.51
N GLN A 3 -7.98 -8.81 8.17
CA GLN A 3 -6.73 -8.07 8.34
C GLN A 3 -5.66 -8.89 9.07
N ARG A 4 -6.05 -9.65 10.10
CA ARG A 4 -5.11 -10.45 10.90
C ARG A 4 -4.46 -11.54 10.06
N HIS A 5 -5.23 -12.25 9.24
CA HIS A 5 -4.70 -13.24 8.31
C HIS A 5 -3.80 -12.62 7.25
N ALA A 6 -4.13 -11.42 6.76
CA ALA A 6 -3.30 -10.69 5.80
C ALA A 6 -1.93 -10.34 6.41
N TYR A 7 -1.92 -9.76 7.62
CA TYR A 7 -0.71 -9.46 8.37
C TYR A 7 0.15 -10.70 8.62
N GLN A 8 -0.42 -11.80 9.12
CA GLN A 8 0.35 -13.02 9.42
C GLN A 8 0.96 -13.65 8.16
N SER A 9 0.23 -13.64 7.04
CA SER A 9 0.74 -14.11 5.76
C SER A 9 1.91 -13.25 5.27
N PHE A 10 1.79 -11.93 5.37
CA PHE A 10 2.84 -11.00 4.98
C PHE A 10 4.08 -11.09 5.87
N LYS A 11 3.89 -11.20 7.19
CA LYS A 11 4.96 -11.44 8.16
C LYS A 11 5.72 -12.73 7.86
N THR A 12 5.00 -13.81 7.56
CA THR A 12 5.60 -15.10 7.19
C THR A 12 6.49 -15.00 5.95
N LEU A 13 6.11 -14.18 4.96
CA LEU A 13 6.95 -13.93 3.78
C LEU A 13 8.26 -13.22 4.13
N HIS A 14 8.26 -12.31 5.12
CA HIS A 14 9.46 -11.62 5.59
C HIS A 14 10.35 -12.49 6.48
N GLU A 15 9.76 -13.40 7.25
CA GLU A 15 10.50 -14.30 8.15
C GLU A 15 11.06 -15.53 7.43
N ALA A 16 10.71 -15.73 6.16
CA ALA A 16 11.26 -16.79 5.34
C ALA A 16 12.79 -16.64 5.18
N SER A 17 13.48 -17.77 4.99
CA SER A 17 14.95 -17.79 4.83
C SER A 17 15.45 -17.11 3.56
N HIS A 18 14.56 -16.79 2.63
CA HIS A 18 14.88 -16.15 1.35
C HIS A 18 13.95 -14.96 1.13
N PRO A 19 14.46 -13.87 0.52
CA PRO A 19 13.62 -12.72 0.19
C PRO A 19 12.52 -13.12 -0.80
N PHE A 20 11.39 -12.46 -0.70
CA PHE A 20 10.31 -12.56 -1.67
C PHE A 20 10.25 -11.31 -2.53
N VAL A 21 9.70 -11.44 -3.73
CA VAL A 21 9.46 -10.30 -4.62
C VAL A 21 8.04 -9.80 -4.40
N MET A 22 7.92 -8.48 -4.22
CA MET A 22 6.67 -7.75 -4.06
C MET A 22 6.53 -6.72 -5.19
N PRO A 23 5.87 -7.06 -6.30
CA PRO A 23 5.61 -6.09 -7.35
C PRO A 23 4.61 -5.03 -6.91
N ASN A 24 4.79 -3.81 -7.40
CA ASN A 24 3.82 -2.75 -7.20
C ASN A 24 2.70 -2.82 -8.25
N ALA A 25 1.47 -2.51 -7.83
CA ALA A 25 0.30 -2.36 -8.71
C ALA A 25 -0.52 -1.13 -8.30
N TRP A 26 -1.27 -0.57 -9.25
CA TRP A 26 -2.11 0.62 -9.02
C TRP A 26 -3.54 0.45 -9.56
N ASP A 27 -3.85 -0.67 -10.24
CA ASP A 27 -5.19 -1.00 -10.71
C ASP A 27 -5.50 -2.51 -10.56
N ALA A 28 -6.78 -2.85 -10.73
CA ALA A 28 -7.26 -4.21 -10.57
C ALA A 28 -6.73 -5.18 -11.63
N MET A 29 -6.52 -4.73 -12.86
CA MET A 29 -6.09 -5.57 -13.96
C MET A 29 -4.64 -6.02 -13.74
N LEU A 30 -3.74 -5.08 -13.46
CA LEU A 30 -2.35 -5.38 -13.16
C LEU A 30 -2.23 -6.24 -11.88
N ALA A 31 -3.00 -5.94 -10.83
CA ALA A 31 -2.98 -6.74 -9.61
C ALA A 31 -3.36 -8.22 -9.86
N LEU A 32 -4.36 -8.46 -10.71
CA LEU A 32 -4.74 -9.81 -11.11
C LEU A 32 -3.66 -10.50 -11.94
N LEU A 33 -2.98 -9.78 -12.84
CA LEU A 33 -1.83 -10.32 -13.57
C LEU A 33 -0.67 -10.68 -12.64
N VAL A 34 -0.34 -9.82 -11.66
CA VAL A 34 0.66 -10.11 -10.64
C VAL A 34 0.30 -11.37 -9.85
N LYS A 35 -0.96 -11.53 -9.45
CA LYS A 35 -1.42 -12.77 -8.82
C LYS A 35 -1.27 -13.98 -9.73
N GLN A 36 -1.69 -13.88 -10.99
CA GLN A 36 -1.62 -14.98 -11.96
C GLN A 36 -0.17 -15.39 -12.26
N ALA A 37 0.77 -14.44 -12.24
CA ALA A 37 2.20 -14.69 -12.35
C ALA A 37 2.80 -15.41 -11.12
N GLY A 38 2.02 -15.62 -10.05
CA GLY A 38 2.40 -16.46 -8.92
C GLY A 38 2.99 -15.71 -7.72
N PHE A 39 3.08 -14.38 -7.79
CA PHE A 39 3.54 -13.55 -6.67
C PHE A 39 2.64 -13.69 -5.44
N LYS A 40 3.23 -13.52 -4.26
CA LYS A 40 2.58 -13.83 -2.96
C LYS A 40 2.12 -12.59 -2.20
N ALA A 41 2.52 -11.40 -2.63
CA ALA A 41 2.14 -10.12 -2.06
C ALA A 41 2.23 -9.03 -3.14
N ILE A 42 1.58 -7.90 -2.86
CA ILE A 42 1.54 -6.73 -3.75
C ILE A 42 1.87 -5.47 -2.94
N GLY A 43 2.67 -4.58 -3.50
CA GLY A 43 2.76 -3.19 -3.04
C GLY A 43 1.76 -2.32 -3.80
N SER A 44 1.12 -1.38 -3.12
CA SER A 44 0.58 -0.20 -3.84
C SER A 44 1.73 0.76 -4.18
N SER A 45 1.47 1.77 -5.00
CA SER A 45 2.48 2.77 -5.38
C SER A 45 1.84 4.14 -5.56
N SER A 46 2.28 5.11 -4.77
CA SER A 46 1.85 6.52 -4.79
C SER A 46 2.08 7.15 -6.17
N ILE A 47 3.30 7.04 -6.70
CA ILE A 47 3.66 7.56 -8.03
C ILE A 47 2.79 6.97 -9.14
N ALA A 48 2.51 5.67 -9.09
CA ALA A 48 1.78 5.01 -10.15
C ALA A 48 0.29 5.40 -10.14
N ILE A 49 -0.35 5.47 -8.96
CA ILE A 49 -1.75 5.91 -8.87
C ILE A 49 -1.88 7.41 -9.19
N ALA A 50 -0.92 8.25 -8.77
CA ALA A 50 -0.90 9.68 -9.08
C ALA A 50 -0.86 9.92 -10.60
N PHE A 51 0.09 9.30 -11.29
CA PHE A 51 0.19 9.45 -12.75
C PHE A 51 -1.01 8.83 -13.50
N ALA A 52 -1.56 7.72 -13.00
CA ALA A 52 -2.79 7.15 -13.57
C ALA A 52 -3.99 8.10 -13.43
N ALA A 53 -4.02 8.93 -12.38
CA ALA A 53 -5.02 9.98 -12.18
C ALA A 53 -4.70 11.30 -12.90
N GLY A 54 -3.56 11.39 -13.60
CA GLY A 54 -3.14 12.58 -14.34
C GLY A 54 -2.58 13.70 -13.46
N VAL A 55 -2.13 13.38 -12.25
CA VAL A 55 -1.48 14.33 -11.34
C VAL A 55 -0.04 13.91 -11.04
N ALA A 56 0.79 14.85 -10.59
CA ALA A 56 2.11 14.54 -10.09
C ALA A 56 2.02 13.83 -8.72
N ASP A 57 3.03 13.03 -8.42
CA ASP A 57 3.17 12.34 -7.14
C ASP A 57 3.63 13.28 -6.01
N GLY A 58 3.43 12.84 -4.76
CA GLY A 58 3.82 13.57 -3.56
C GLY A 58 2.85 14.67 -3.17
N MET A 59 3.15 15.37 -2.06
CA MET A 59 2.35 16.49 -1.53
C MET A 59 0.86 16.14 -1.36
N HIS A 60 0.55 14.86 -1.12
CA HIS A 60 -0.81 14.36 -0.92
C HIS A 60 -1.77 14.72 -2.08
N ARG A 61 -1.24 14.79 -3.31
CA ARG A 61 -2.04 15.04 -4.52
C ARG A 61 -3.07 13.93 -4.74
N ILE A 62 -2.72 12.72 -4.34
CA ILE A 62 -3.66 11.66 -4.02
C ILE A 62 -3.85 11.70 -2.51
N ASP A 63 -5.08 11.90 -2.06
CA ASP A 63 -5.33 11.97 -0.62
C ASP A 63 -5.24 10.59 0.05
N ARG A 64 -5.10 10.62 1.38
CA ARG A 64 -5.04 9.42 2.23
C ARG A 64 -6.13 8.41 1.93
N ALA A 65 -7.37 8.88 1.76
CA ALA A 65 -8.52 8.00 1.57
C ALA A 65 -8.45 7.29 0.22
N ALA A 66 -8.05 8.01 -0.84
CA ALA A 66 -7.86 7.47 -2.18
C ALA A 66 -6.71 6.45 -2.24
N ALA A 67 -5.56 6.76 -1.61
CA ALA A 67 -4.43 5.84 -1.53
C ALA A 67 -4.81 4.53 -0.83
N ILE A 68 -5.44 4.62 0.35
CA ILE A 68 -5.89 3.44 1.11
C ILE A 68 -6.99 2.66 0.35
N ALA A 69 -7.94 3.36 -0.28
CA ALA A 69 -8.99 2.72 -1.06
C ALA A 69 -8.42 1.95 -2.27
N ASN A 70 -7.37 2.47 -2.90
CA ASN A 70 -6.66 1.78 -3.97
C ASN A 70 -6.00 0.50 -3.45
N ALA A 71 -5.18 0.59 -2.39
CA ALA A 71 -4.53 -0.58 -1.82
C ALA A 71 -5.56 -1.65 -1.38
N ALA A 72 -6.68 -1.23 -0.78
CA ALA A 72 -7.78 -2.12 -0.40
C ALA A 72 -8.48 -2.76 -1.61
N LEU A 73 -8.59 -2.05 -2.75
CA LEU A 73 -9.05 -2.62 -4.01
C LEU A 73 -8.11 -3.74 -4.48
N LEU A 74 -6.79 -3.51 -4.46
CA LEU A 74 -5.80 -4.53 -4.87
C LEU A 74 -5.93 -5.78 -3.98
N ALA A 75 -6.06 -5.60 -2.66
CA ALA A 75 -6.24 -6.68 -1.71
C ALA A 75 -7.54 -7.46 -1.97
N ARG A 76 -8.64 -6.74 -2.22
CA ARG A 76 -9.96 -7.34 -2.47
C ARG A 76 -9.98 -8.19 -3.74
N VAL A 77 -9.44 -7.69 -4.86
CA VAL A 77 -9.52 -8.40 -6.14
C VAL A 77 -8.55 -9.58 -6.23
N THR A 78 -7.41 -9.51 -5.52
CA THR A 78 -6.41 -10.58 -5.54
C THR A 78 -6.56 -11.57 -4.39
N GLY A 79 -7.04 -11.13 -3.24
CA GLY A 79 -6.96 -11.89 -2.00
C GLY A 79 -5.53 -12.11 -1.49
N LEU A 80 -4.55 -11.37 -2.01
CA LEU A 80 -3.16 -11.37 -1.54
C LEU A 80 -2.97 -10.33 -0.42
N PRO A 81 -1.98 -10.51 0.47
CA PRO A 81 -1.55 -9.43 1.36
C PRO A 81 -1.02 -8.25 0.54
N VAL A 82 -1.47 -7.04 0.91
CA VAL A 82 -1.07 -5.78 0.26
C VAL A 82 -0.34 -4.89 1.26
N ASN A 83 0.80 -4.35 0.82
CA ASN A 83 1.53 -3.29 1.50
C ASN A 83 1.12 -1.92 0.95
N GLY A 84 0.56 -1.07 1.80
CA GLY A 84 0.23 0.31 1.46
C GLY A 84 1.47 1.18 1.28
N ASP A 85 1.57 1.90 0.17
CA ASP A 85 2.48 3.04 0.04
C ASP A 85 1.67 4.27 0.43
N LEU A 86 2.00 4.86 1.59
CA LEU A 86 1.21 5.90 2.25
C LEU A 86 2.02 7.19 2.45
N GLU A 87 2.98 7.45 1.55
CA GLU A 87 3.83 8.65 1.54
C GLU A 87 4.44 8.93 2.92
N ASP A 88 4.44 10.18 3.37
CA ASP A 88 4.93 10.67 4.67
C ASP A 88 3.93 10.44 5.83
N GLY A 89 2.87 9.65 5.62
CA GLY A 89 1.80 9.46 6.60
C GLY A 89 0.66 10.48 6.50
N PHE A 90 0.63 11.31 5.45
CA PHE A 90 -0.44 12.27 5.14
C PHE A 90 -0.59 13.41 6.16
N GLY A 91 0.52 13.84 6.75
CA GLY A 91 0.57 15.03 7.60
C GLY A 91 1.87 15.14 8.39
N PRO A 92 2.16 16.34 8.95
CA PRO A 92 3.45 16.62 9.56
C PRO A 92 3.60 16.09 10.99
N SER A 93 2.54 15.57 11.60
CA SER A 93 2.53 15.15 13.01
C SER A 93 2.52 13.64 13.19
N ALA A 94 2.95 13.16 14.36
CA ALA A 94 2.85 11.74 14.70
C ALA A 94 1.38 11.28 14.73
N GLU A 95 0.46 12.15 15.11
CA GLU A 95 -0.98 11.90 15.11
C GLU A 95 -1.52 11.64 13.69
N ASP A 96 -0.97 12.30 12.67
CA ASP A 96 -1.34 12.04 11.27
C ASP A 96 -0.92 10.64 10.84
N CYS A 97 0.31 10.24 11.18
CA CYS A 97 0.80 8.87 10.97
C CYS A 97 -0.08 7.83 11.66
N VAL A 98 -0.46 8.06 12.93
CA VAL A 98 -1.36 7.17 13.67
C VAL A 98 -2.70 7.02 12.95
N ALA A 99 -3.32 8.13 12.55
CA ALA A 99 -4.58 8.11 11.82
C ALA A 99 -4.48 7.35 10.48
N THR A 100 -3.34 7.47 9.79
CA THR A 100 -3.05 6.73 8.55
C THR A 100 -2.88 5.24 8.79
N VAL A 101 -2.14 4.84 9.84
CA VAL A 101 -1.98 3.44 10.23
C VAL A 101 -3.31 2.81 10.63
N GLU A 102 -4.11 3.49 11.47
CA GLU A 102 -5.42 3.01 11.88
C GLU A 102 -6.37 2.83 10.70
N ALA A 103 -6.39 3.78 9.77
CA ALA A 103 -7.20 3.70 8.55
C ALA A 103 -6.75 2.54 7.63
N ALA A 104 -5.44 2.32 7.49
CA ALA A 104 -4.89 1.20 6.71
C ALA A 104 -5.27 -0.18 7.31
N ILE A 105 -5.18 -0.30 8.64
CA ILE A 105 -5.62 -1.50 9.37
C ILE A 105 -7.12 -1.71 9.19
N ALA A 106 -7.94 -0.66 9.36
CA ALA A 106 -9.38 -0.74 9.18
C ALA A 106 -9.78 -1.16 7.75
N ALA A 107 -9.00 -0.75 6.74
CA ALA A 107 -9.18 -1.13 5.35
C ALA A 107 -8.70 -2.56 5.02
N GLY A 108 -8.05 -3.24 5.98
CA GLY A 108 -7.61 -4.63 5.84
C GLY A 108 -6.24 -4.80 5.18
N LEU A 109 -5.39 -3.76 5.16
CA LEU A 109 -4.03 -3.88 4.64
C LEU A 109 -3.15 -4.77 5.53
N ALA A 110 -2.22 -5.48 4.89
CA ALA A 110 -1.32 -6.41 5.56
C ALA A 110 -0.09 -5.71 6.16
N GLY A 111 0.31 -4.61 5.54
CA GLY A 111 1.41 -3.74 5.94
C GLY A 111 1.27 -2.37 5.29
N LEU A 112 2.17 -1.46 5.63
CA LEU A 112 2.30 -0.15 5.02
C LEU A 112 3.72 0.39 5.17
N GLY A 113 4.10 1.34 4.32
CA GLY A 113 5.26 2.20 4.48
C GLY A 113 4.84 3.63 4.84
N ILE A 114 5.66 4.28 5.66
CA ILE A 114 5.65 5.72 5.91
C ILE A 114 7.09 6.20 5.67
N GLU A 115 7.25 7.17 4.79
CA GLU A 115 8.53 7.77 4.43
C GLU A 115 8.97 8.80 5.48
N ASP A 116 10.29 9.01 5.58
CA ASP A 116 10.89 10.03 6.44
C ASP A 116 11.11 11.37 5.71
N THR A 117 10.41 11.58 4.60
CA THR A 117 10.40 12.83 3.83
C THR A 117 9.52 13.89 4.50
N THR A 118 9.88 15.16 4.35
CA THR A 118 9.04 16.28 4.78
C THR A 118 7.94 16.61 3.79
N ALA A 119 7.97 16.02 2.58
CA ALA A 119 7.16 16.39 1.42
C ALA A 119 7.24 17.88 1.01
N ASP A 120 8.09 18.66 1.68
CA ASP A 120 8.37 20.05 1.39
C ASP A 120 9.44 20.10 0.30
N PRO A 121 9.14 20.66 -0.88
CA PRO A 121 10.11 20.79 -1.96
C PRO A 121 11.17 21.88 -1.71
N GLN A 122 11.13 22.60 -0.58
CA GLN A 122 12.10 23.65 -0.23
C GLN A 122 13.35 23.14 0.49
#